data_AF-A0A7V5R9H3-F1
#
_entry.id   AF-A0A7V5R9H3-F1
#
_cell.length_a   1.000
_cell.length_b   1.000
_cell.length_c   1.000
_cell.angle_alpha   90.00
_cell.angle_beta   90.00
_cell.angle_gamma   90.00
#
_symmetry.space_group_name_H-M   'P 1'
#
loop_
_entity.id
_entity.type
_entity.pdbx_description
1 polymer ?
#
loop_
_entity_poly.entity_id
_entity_poly.type
_entity_poly.pdbx_seq_one_letter_code
_entity_poly.pdbx_strand_id
1 'polypeptide(L)'
;MSSSHSSSVRRAVVVALLIAVTCAAAATAAESEFRKEFVYNYKNYLFDKQVRLVKKNKDVLPAEVRLLIVEATTGEKSFEEKMYLLDIASAMASMYKHWVGGGDELIREIEAVQKKEIWLEEERIAEIMKWKKEERFLGNFVMKKHMKEMELEDLSPVLYPHWVHRIWYECKVCHLAIFNMKRWTNDISHEKFKEGRQCAACHDGKTAFATEDKEQCSRCHIAGRPEAQRLYKVKKVDNDRIRKVAQRIGAVWRPENLPGGELPLDRFKFIDWIKLKELNVFSPIVSLSSDFRDEIRDNKILFVTKNPIVKNVVFDHKVHSNWITCKACHPEVFKDDLTNNISMTDMSGGRFCGRCHGKVSFTFADCLRCHNTPKDAVLGKDVLRRDTAAEAAAPPASGP
;
A
#
# COMPACT_ATOMS: atom_id res chain seq x y z
N MET A 1 69.50 4.40 -28.89
CA MET A 1 68.21 3.67 -28.95
C MET A 1 67.53 3.88 -27.60
N SER A 2 66.74 4.95 -27.47
CA SER A 2 65.27 4.96 -27.71
C SER A 2 64.55 4.30 -26.52
N SER A 3 64.20 5.07 -25.48
CA SER A 3 62.93 5.81 -25.31
C SER A 3 61.70 4.90 -25.19
N SER A 4 61.26 4.61 -23.96
CA SER A 4 59.93 4.01 -23.73
C SER A 4 59.25 4.33 -22.38
N HIS A 5 59.91 4.99 -21.42
CA HIS A 5 59.35 5.16 -20.06
C HIS A 5 58.57 6.47 -19.81
N SER A 6 58.39 7.33 -20.82
CA SER A 6 57.72 8.64 -20.68
C SER A 6 56.25 8.65 -21.13
N SER A 7 55.77 7.61 -21.83
CA SER A 7 54.44 7.61 -22.47
C SER A 7 53.30 7.04 -21.61
N SER A 8 53.59 6.19 -20.62
CA SER A 8 52.55 5.54 -19.80
C SER A 8 52.01 6.47 -18.70
N VAL A 9 52.90 7.26 -18.06
CA VAL A 9 52.52 8.20 -16.99
C VAL A 9 51.72 9.39 -17.55
N ARG A 10 52.04 9.87 -18.75
CA ARG A 10 51.26 10.93 -19.43
C ARG A 10 49.87 10.46 -19.87
N ARG A 11 49.70 9.18 -20.24
CA ARG A 11 48.38 8.62 -20.59
C ARG A 11 47.48 8.42 -19.37
N ALA A 12 48.04 8.02 -18.23
CA ALA A 12 47.27 7.87 -16.99
C ALA A 12 46.74 9.21 -16.44
N VAL A 13 47.55 10.28 -16.53
CA VAL A 13 47.13 11.63 -16.09
C VAL A 13 46.11 12.26 -17.03
N VAL A 14 46.23 12.04 -18.35
CA VAL A 14 45.26 12.56 -19.34
C VAL A 14 43.92 11.82 -19.28
N VAL A 15 43.92 10.51 -18.98
CA VAL A 15 42.68 9.74 -18.79
C VAL A 15 42.02 10.07 -17.44
N ALA A 16 42.79 10.34 -16.38
CA ALA A 16 42.24 10.81 -15.11
C ALA A 16 41.64 12.24 -15.22
N LEU A 17 42.24 13.13 -16.02
CA LEU A 17 41.67 14.44 -16.32
C LEU A 17 40.44 14.37 -17.25
N LEU A 18 40.40 13.44 -18.21
CA LEU A 18 39.22 13.24 -19.07
C LEU A 18 38.04 12.60 -18.32
N ILE A 19 38.30 11.72 -17.35
CA ILE A 19 37.27 11.14 -16.48
C ILE A 19 36.80 12.15 -15.42
N ALA A 20 37.66 13.04 -14.93
CA ALA A 20 37.28 14.12 -14.03
C ALA A 20 36.47 15.23 -14.74
N VAL A 21 36.69 15.47 -16.04
CA VAL A 21 35.92 16.46 -16.82
C VAL A 21 34.53 15.94 -17.23
N THR A 22 34.33 14.61 -17.34
CA THR A 22 32.99 14.03 -17.57
C THR A 22 32.15 13.87 -16.30
N CYS A 23 32.74 13.94 -15.11
CA CYS A 23 32.01 13.83 -13.83
C CYS A 23 31.58 15.18 -13.22
N ALA A 24 31.92 16.32 -13.83
CA ALA A 24 31.57 17.64 -13.31
C ALA A 24 30.24 18.22 -13.84
N ALA A 25 29.57 17.55 -14.79
CA ALA A 25 28.32 18.03 -15.39
C ALA A 25 27.04 17.28 -14.92
N ALA A 26 27.18 16.36 -13.98
CA ALA A 26 26.03 15.76 -13.27
C ALA A 26 25.70 16.53 -11.97
N ALA A 27 26.14 17.79 -11.88
CA ALA A 27 25.58 18.73 -10.92
C ALA A 27 24.13 18.98 -11.32
N THR A 28 23.21 18.90 -10.37
CA THR A 28 21.86 19.46 -10.50
C THR A 28 22.01 20.88 -11.07
N ALA A 29 21.79 21.05 -12.37
CA ALA A 29 22.01 22.32 -13.02
C ALA A 29 21.01 23.29 -12.39
N ALA A 30 21.53 24.24 -11.60
CA ALA A 30 20.71 25.27 -11.01
C ALA A 30 19.84 25.87 -12.12
N GLU A 31 18.54 25.96 -11.85
CA GLU A 31 17.55 26.44 -12.82
C GLU A 31 18.05 27.74 -13.45
N SER A 32 18.19 27.77 -14.78
CA SER A 32 18.73 28.95 -15.45
C SER A 32 17.79 30.14 -15.27
N GLU A 33 18.33 31.36 -15.21
CA GLU A 33 17.49 32.57 -15.12
C GLU A 33 16.51 32.67 -16.30
N PHE A 34 16.93 32.22 -17.48
CA PHE A 34 16.05 32.08 -18.63
C PHE A 34 14.89 31.11 -18.36
N ARG A 35 15.16 29.91 -17.83
CA ARG A 35 14.12 28.93 -17.51
C ARG A 35 13.14 29.46 -16.46
N LYS A 36 13.64 30.07 -15.38
CA LYS A 36 12.80 30.67 -14.34
C LYS A 36 11.85 31.72 -14.92
N GLU A 37 12.39 32.63 -15.73
CA GLU A 37 11.59 33.69 -16.36
C GLU A 37 10.60 33.10 -17.37
N PHE A 38 11.01 32.08 -18.14
CA PHE A 38 10.15 31.38 -19.09
C PHE A 38 8.98 30.70 -18.37
N VAL A 39 9.25 29.94 -17.32
CA VAL A 39 8.23 29.22 -16.53
C VAL A 39 7.29 30.22 -15.84
N TYR A 40 7.83 31.30 -15.29
CA TYR A 40 7.02 32.37 -14.68
C TYR A 40 6.07 33.00 -15.69
N ASN A 41 6.58 33.45 -16.83
CA ASN A 41 5.77 34.06 -17.88
C ASN A 41 4.74 33.08 -18.44
N TYR A 42 5.11 31.80 -18.63
CA TYR A 42 4.21 30.76 -19.11
C TYR A 42 3.05 30.50 -18.13
N LYS A 43 3.35 30.32 -16.83
CA LYS A 43 2.34 30.06 -15.78
C LYS A 43 1.41 31.25 -15.53
N ASN A 44 1.90 32.47 -15.75
CA ASN A 44 1.12 33.70 -15.55
C ASN A 44 0.51 34.25 -16.84
N TYR A 45 0.53 33.48 -17.94
CA TYR A 45 -0.06 33.86 -19.22
C TYR A 45 0.50 35.19 -19.79
N LEU A 46 1.76 35.51 -19.50
CA LEU A 46 2.42 36.76 -19.92
C LEU A 46 3.01 36.62 -21.33
N PHE A 47 2.13 36.42 -22.33
CA PHE A 47 2.52 36.06 -23.69
C PHE A 47 3.51 37.04 -24.34
N ASP A 48 3.27 38.35 -24.24
CA ASP A 48 4.16 39.36 -24.84
C ASP A 48 5.58 39.31 -24.26
N LYS A 49 5.70 39.08 -22.95
CA LYS A 49 6.99 38.91 -22.29
C LYS A 49 7.65 37.61 -22.75
N GLN A 50 6.88 36.55 -22.88
CA GLN A 50 7.36 35.25 -23.35
C GLN A 50 7.93 35.30 -24.76
N VAL A 51 7.23 35.96 -25.70
CA VAL A 51 7.71 36.11 -27.08
C VAL A 51 9.02 36.91 -27.12
N ARG A 52 9.12 38.01 -26.37
CA ARG A 52 10.36 38.79 -26.26
C ARG A 52 11.49 37.97 -25.67
N LEU A 53 11.21 37.19 -24.63
CA LEU A 53 12.19 36.34 -23.96
C LEU A 53 12.75 35.26 -24.91
N VAL A 54 11.87 34.58 -25.66
CA VAL A 54 12.26 33.55 -26.64
C VAL A 54 13.10 34.15 -27.77
N LYS A 55 12.69 35.30 -28.34
CA LYS A 55 13.46 35.98 -29.40
C LYS A 55 14.83 36.44 -28.92
N LYS A 56 14.92 36.95 -27.69
CA LYS A 56 16.18 37.43 -27.09
C LYS A 56 17.17 36.29 -26.81
N ASN A 57 16.69 35.11 -26.44
CA ASN A 57 17.53 33.99 -26.00
C ASN A 57 17.58 32.82 -27.01
N LYS A 58 17.37 33.11 -28.29
CA LYS A 58 17.32 32.10 -29.36
C LYS A 58 18.51 31.13 -29.38
N ASP A 59 19.70 31.58 -29.00
CA ASP A 59 20.93 30.78 -29.09
C ASP A 59 21.09 29.81 -27.91
N VAL A 60 20.43 30.10 -26.77
CA VAL A 60 20.51 29.28 -25.54
C VAL A 60 19.34 28.30 -25.44
N LEU A 61 18.19 28.65 -26.04
CA LEU A 61 16.96 27.87 -25.92
C LEU A 61 17.11 26.39 -26.32
N PRO A 62 17.77 26.02 -27.44
CA PRO A 62 17.95 24.60 -27.78
C PRO A 62 18.71 23.81 -26.71
N ALA A 63 19.74 24.41 -26.10
CA ALA A 63 20.49 23.79 -25.03
C ALA A 63 19.64 23.63 -23.76
N GLU A 64 18.84 24.65 -23.43
CA GLU A 64 17.92 24.62 -22.29
C GLU A 64 16.87 23.50 -22.42
N VAL A 65 16.30 23.35 -23.62
CA VAL A 65 15.35 22.27 -23.92
C VAL A 65 15.99 20.90 -23.72
N ARG A 66 17.22 20.69 -24.22
CA ARG A 66 17.93 19.43 -24.04
C ARG A 66 18.28 19.18 -22.57
N LEU A 67 18.61 20.22 -21.80
CA LEU A 67 18.82 20.10 -20.36
C LEU A 67 17.55 19.64 -19.64
N LEU A 68 16.37 20.15 -20.00
CA LEU A 68 15.09 19.70 -19.44
C LEU A 68 14.81 18.22 -19.76
N ILE A 69 15.11 17.77 -20.97
CA ILE A 69 14.98 16.35 -21.35
C ILE A 69 15.91 15.48 -20.49
N VAL A 70 17.17 15.90 -20.32
CA VAL A 70 18.13 15.19 -19.47
C VAL A 70 17.63 15.17 -18.03
N GLU A 71 17.15 16.29 -17.50
CA GLU A 71 16.65 16.37 -16.12
C GLU A 71 15.43 15.48 -15.88
N ALA A 72 14.52 15.39 -16.86
CA ALA A 72 13.36 14.49 -16.82
C ALA A 72 13.77 13.01 -16.86
N THR A 73 14.83 12.68 -17.59
CA THR A 73 15.28 11.28 -17.80
C THR A 73 16.36 10.82 -16.83
N THR A 74 16.85 11.71 -15.97
CA THR A 74 17.91 11.40 -14.98
C THR A 74 17.42 11.54 -13.54
N GLY A 75 17.91 10.64 -12.69
CA GLY A 75 17.52 10.55 -11.29
C GLY A 75 16.16 9.89 -11.07
N GLU A 76 15.80 9.70 -9.80
CA GLU A 76 14.48 9.21 -9.40
C GLU A 76 13.49 10.39 -9.39
N LYS A 77 12.51 10.38 -10.30
CA LYS A 77 11.41 11.36 -10.39
C LYS A 77 10.08 10.65 -10.61
N SER A 78 8.99 11.21 -10.09
CA SER A 78 7.63 10.74 -10.36
C SER A 78 7.27 10.95 -11.82
N PHE A 79 6.26 10.21 -12.31
CA PHE A 79 5.76 10.40 -13.66
C PHE A 79 5.30 11.84 -13.91
N GLU A 80 4.61 12.44 -12.93
CA GLU A 80 4.13 13.82 -12.98
C GLU A 80 5.28 14.83 -13.04
N GLU A 81 6.35 14.63 -12.27
CA GLU A 81 7.54 15.48 -12.30
C GLU A 81 8.26 15.40 -13.65
N LYS A 82 8.38 14.19 -14.22
CA LYS A 82 8.97 14.00 -15.55
C LYS A 82 8.14 14.70 -16.63
N MET A 83 6.84 14.48 -16.63
CA MET A 83 5.93 15.09 -17.60
C MET A 83 5.93 16.61 -17.50
N TYR A 84 5.97 17.16 -16.29
CA TYR A 84 6.08 18.60 -16.08
C TYR A 84 7.33 19.19 -16.78
N LEU A 85 8.50 18.58 -16.62
CA LEU A 85 9.74 19.03 -17.27
C LEU A 85 9.66 18.92 -18.80
N LEU A 86 9.13 17.81 -19.31
CA LEU A 86 8.96 17.58 -20.74
C LEU A 86 7.93 18.53 -21.38
N ASP A 87 6.87 18.88 -20.65
CA ASP A 87 5.85 19.82 -21.11
C ASP A 87 6.41 21.25 -21.21
N ILE A 88 7.22 21.68 -20.24
CA ILE A 88 7.96 22.94 -20.33
C ILE A 88 8.93 22.93 -21.52
N ALA A 89 9.68 21.83 -21.71
CA ALA A 89 10.57 21.67 -22.85
C ALA A 89 9.81 21.76 -24.18
N SER A 90 8.65 21.13 -24.27
CA SER A 90 7.76 21.15 -25.45
C SER A 90 7.25 22.56 -25.72
N ALA A 91 6.83 23.29 -24.69
CA ALA A 91 6.42 24.68 -24.80
C ALA A 91 7.58 25.56 -25.32
N MET A 92 8.78 25.42 -24.76
CA MET A 92 9.98 26.14 -25.22
C MET A 92 10.28 25.86 -26.69
N ALA A 93 10.33 24.58 -27.08
CA ALA A 93 10.63 24.16 -28.45
C ALA A 93 9.56 24.63 -29.45
N SER A 94 8.28 24.58 -29.06
CA SER A 94 7.15 25.06 -29.87
C SER A 94 7.22 26.56 -30.12
N MET A 95 7.55 27.34 -29.09
CA MET A 95 7.73 28.79 -29.24
C MET A 95 8.96 29.13 -30.06
N TYR A 96 10.06 28.39 -29.90
CA TYR A 96 11.25 28.54 -30.72
C TYR A 96 10.96 28.27 -32.20
N LYS A 97 10.20 27.21 -32.49
CA LYS A 97 9.73 26.93 -33.84
C LYS A 97 8.93 28.06 -34.43
N HIS A 98 7.92 28.54 -33.71
CA HIS A 98 7.01 29.54 -34.24
C HIS A 98 7.69 30.91 -34.45
N TRP A 99 8.55 31.35 -33.53
CA TRP A 99 9.08 32.72 -33.52
C TRP A 99 10.51 32.86 -34.05
N VAL A 100 11.27 31.77 -34.11
CA VAL A 100 12.66 31.76 -34.59
C VAL A 100 12.82 30.88 -35.83
N GLY A 101 11.91 29.94 -36.08
CA GLY A 101 11.94 29.06 -37.26
C GLY A 101 12.79 27.79 -37.10
N GLY A 102 13.16 27.41 -35.88
CA GLY A 102 13.90 26.17 -35.58
C GLY A 102 13.05 25.11 -34.86
N GLY A 103 13.67 24.16 -34.14
CA GLY A 103 12.96 23.36 -33.13
C GLY A 103 12.18 22.12 -33.58
N ASP A 104 12.05 21.83 -34.87
CA ASP A 104 11.40 20.60 -35.34
C ASP A 104 12.09 19.32 -34.84
N GLU A 105 13.42 19.34 -34.74
CA GLU A 105 14.19 18.24 -34.16
C GLU A 105 13.95 18.13 -32.65
N LEU A 106 13.97 19.26 -31.93
CA LEU A 106 13.72 19.31 -30.48
C LEU A 106 12.33 18.76 -30.14
N ILE A 107 11.30 19.18 -30.87
CA ILE A 107 9.93 18.68 -30.68
C ILE A 107 9.89 17.17 -30.88
N ARG A 108 10.51 16.64 -31.95
CA ARG A 108 10.56 15.19 -32.20
C ARG A 108 11.29 14.43 -31.10
N GLU A 109 12.40 14.96 -30.58
CA GLU A 109 13.12 14.39 -29.44
C GLU A 109 12.23 14.34 -28.18
N ILE A 110 11.56 15.45 -27.84
CA ILE A 110 10.68 15.54 -26.68
C ILE A 110 9.50 14.59 -26.80
N GLU A 111 8.82 14.56 -27.95
CA GLU A 111 7.67 13.68 -28.18
C GLU A 111 8.07 12.20 -28.08
N ALA A 112 9.27 11.83 -28.56
CA ALA A 112 9.77 10.47 -28.42
C ALA A 112 9.98 10.09 -26.94
N VAL A 113 10.52 11.01 -26.14
CA VAL A 113 10.70 10.80 -24.69
C VAL A 113 9.36 10.76 -23.96
N GLN A 114 8.45 11.70 -24.22
CA GLN A 114 7.10 11.71 -23.64
C GLN A 114 6.35 10.41 -23.93
N LYS A 115 6.35 9.94 -25.19
CA LYS A 115 5.72 8.66 -25.57
C LYS A 115 6.32 7.49 -24.82
N LYS A 116 7.65 7.45 -24.65
CA LYS A 116 8.32 6.40 -23.89
C LYS A 116 7.92 6.42 -22.41
N GLU A 117 7.92 7.58 -21.77
CA GLU A 117 7.56 7.70 -20.34
C GLU A 117 6.08 7.36 -20.11
N ILE A 118 5.18 7.79 -21.00
CA ILE A 118 3.76 7.41 -20.96
C ILE A 118 3.61 5.89 -21.07
N TRP A 119 4.29 5.26 -22.02
CA TRP A 119 4.25 3.80 -22.19
C TRP A 119 4.77 3.06 -20.95
N LEU A 120 5.90 3.49 -20.37
CA LEU A 120 6.43 2.92 -19.13
C LEU A 120 5.45 3.08 -17.96
N GLU A 121 4.75 4.21 -17.89
CA GLU A 121 3.73 4.46 -16.86
C GLU A 121 2.48 3.59 -17.07
N GLU A 122 2.03 3.42 -18.31
CA GLU A 122 0.94 2.51 -18.66
C GLU A 122 1.28 1.07 -18.26
N GLU A 123 2.48 0.59 -18.54
CA GLU A 123 2.95 -0.73 -18.11
C GLU A 123 2.99 -0.85 -16.58
N ARG A 124 3.51 0.18 -15.89
CA ARG A 124 3.56 0.22 -14.43
C ARG A 124 2.16 0.15 -13.81
N ILE A 125 1.21 0.94 -14.34
CA ILE A 125 -0.18 0.95 -13.89
C ILE A 125 -0.84 -0.41 -14.17
N ALA A 126 -0.64 -0.97 -15.36
CA ALA A 126 -1.18 -2.27 -15.74
C ALA A 126 -0.69 -3.38 -14.78
N GLU A 127 0.60 -3.38 -14.45
CA GLU A 127 1.18 -4.34 -13.52
C GLU A 127 0.65 -4.15 -12.08
N ILE A 128 0.48 -2.90 -11.61
CA ILE A 128 -0.16 -2.64 -10.31
C ILE A 128 -1.60 -3.15 -10.30
N MET A 129 -2.37 -2.85 -11.34
CA MET A 129 -3.78 -3.22 -11.45
C MET A 129 -3.98 -4.72 -11.55
N LYS A 130 -3.10 -5.43 -12.27
CA LYS A 130 -3.05 -6.90 -12.34
C LYS A 130 -3.01 -7.52 -10.95
N TRP A 131 -2.13 -7.06 -10.06
CA TRP A 131 -2.05 -7.61 -8.70
C TRP A 131 -3.14 -7.10 -7.77
N LYS A 132 -3.56 -5.85 -7.93
CA LYS A 132 -4.68 -5.29 -7.15
C LYS A 132 -5.97 -6.09 -7.36
N LYS A 133 -6.18 -6.63 -8.56
CA LYS A 133 -7.28 -7.55 -8.85
C LYS A 133 -7.23 -8.83 -8.00
N GLU A 134 -6.05 -9.38 -7.75
CA GLU A 134 -5.89 -10.57 -6.89
C GLU A 134 -6.11 -10.26 -5.40
N GLU A 135 -5.86 -9.01 -5.00
CA GLU A 135 -6.09 -8.53 -3.64
C GLU A 135 -7.52 -8.02 -3.40
N ARG A 136 -8.44 -8.22 -4.36
CA ARG A 136 -9.83 -7.71 -4.24
C ARG A 136 -10.61 -8.29 -3.07
N PHE A 137 -10.26 -9.50 -2.63
CA PHE A 137 -10.89 -10.12 -1.48
C PHE A 137 -10.20 -9.64 -0.21
N LEU A 138 -10.98 -9.23 0.80
CA LEU A 138 -10.41 -8.66 2.02
C LEU A 138 -9.38 -9.59 2.66
N GLY A 139 -8.18 -9.04 2.85
CA GLY A 139 -7.01 -9.74 3.38
C GLY A 139 -6.27 -10.60 2.37
N ASN A 140 -6.67 -10.71 1.11
CA ASN A 140 -5.77 -11.28 0.12
C ASN A 140 -4.55 -10.34 -0.08
N PHE A 141 -3.36 -10.94 -0.14
CA PHE A 141 -2.11 -10.20 -0.31
C PHE A 141 -1.19 -10.94 -1.27
N VAL A 142 -0.68 -10.24 -2.28
CA VAL A 142 0.32 -10.77 -3.22
C VAL A 142 1.71 -10.38 -2.74
N MET A 143 2.55 -11.39 -2.48
CA MET A 143 3.93 -11.20 -2.05
C MET A 143 4.84 -11.06 -3.26
N LYS A 144 5.36 -9.84 -3.46
CA LYS A 144 6.13 -9.47 -4.66
C LYS A 144 7.57 -9.05 -4.39
N LYS A 145 8.08 -9.24 -3.17
CA LYS A 145 9.42 -8.78 -2.79
C LYS A 145 10.52 -9.48 -3.61
N HIS A 146 10.32 -10.77 -3.90
CA HIS A 146 11.26 -11.65 -4.60
C HIS A 146 10.75 -12.08 -5.97
N MET A 147 10.11 -11.17 -6.72
CA MET A 147 9.48 -11.52 -8.02
C MET A 147 10.49 -12.06 -9.03
N LYS A 148 11.66 -11.45 -9.14
CA LYS A 148 12.68 -11.87 -10.11
C LYS A 148 13.18 -13.29 -9.82
N GLU A 149 13.39 -13.60 -8.54
CA GLU A 149 13.82 -14.92 -8.10
C GLU A 149 12.74 -15.97 -8.36
N MET A 150 11.47 -15.64 -8.15
CA MET A 150 10.35 -16.53 -8.48
C MET A 150 10.23 -16.76 -10.00
N GLU A 151 10.40 -15.72 -10.81
CA GLU A 151 10.33 -15.83 -12.28
C GLU A 151 11.43 -16.72 -12.86
N LEU A 152 12.65 -16.69 -12.30
CA LEU A 152 13.75 -17.57 -12.70
C LEU A 152 13.44 -19.06 -12.48
N GLU A 153 12.57 -19.36 -11.52
CA GLU A 153 12.14 -20.73 -11.16
C GLU A 153 10.77 -21.08 -11.77
N ASP A 154 10.25 -20.29 -12.72
CA ASP A 154 8.91 -20.44 -13.32
C ASP A 154 7.76 -20.46 -12.28
N LEU A 155 7.95 -19.70 -11.19
CA LEU A 155 6.97 -19.55 -10.12
C LEU A 155 6.24 -18.21 -10.24
N SER A 156 4.92 -18.25 -10.07
CA SER A 156 4.15 -17.02 -9.89
C SER A 156 4.36 -16.45 -8.49
N PRO A 157 4.09 -15.16 -8.27
CA PRO A 157 4.09 -14.59 -6.93
C PRO A 157 3.14 -15.33 -5.98
N VAL A 158 3.48 -15.31 -4.69
CA VAL A 158 2.61 -15.95 -3.68
C VAL A 158 1.36 -15.11 -3.48
N LEU A 159 0.19 -15.74 -3.56
CA LEU A 159 -1.08 -15.15 -3.12
C LEU A 159 -1.43 -15.73 -1.76
N TYR A 160 -1.45 -14.89 -0.73
CA TYR A 160 -1.79 -15.27 0.63
C TYR A 160 -3.25 -14.88 0.94
N PRO A 161 -4.16 -15.85 1.15
CA PRO A 161 -5.53 -15.59 1.54
C PRO A 161 -5.72 -15.61 3.06
N HIS A 162 -5.90 -14.45 3.68
CA HIS A 162 -6.17 -14.38 5.12
C HIS A 162 -7.39 -15.19 5.53
N TRP A 163 -8.46 -15.22 4.71
CA TRP A 163 -9.69 -15.90 5.09
C TRP A 163 -9.52 -17.42 5.25
N VAL A 164 -8.69 -18.05 4.43
CA VAL A 164 -8.38 -19.49 4.54
C VAL A 164 -7.70 -19.78 5.87
N HIS A 165 -6.84 -18.87 6.35
CA HIS A 165 -6.16 -19.01 7.64
C HIS A 165 -7.07 -18.63 8.80
N ARG A 166 -7.94 -17.62 8.63
CA ARG A 166 -8.84 -17.10 9.66
C ARG A 166 -9.94 -18.08 10.08
N ILE A 167 -10.27 -19.06 9.23
CA ILE A 167 -11.14 -20.18 9.61
C ILE A 167 -10.51 -21.01 10.75
N TRP A 168 -9.19 -21.05 10.84
CA TRP A 168 -8.44 -21.86 11.79
C TRP A 168 -7.83 -21.07 12.94
N TYR A 169 -7.38 -19.84 12.67
CA TYR A 169 -6.54 -19.06 13.57
C TYR A 169 -7.08 -17.65 13.75
N GLU A 170 -7.01 -17.15 14.98
CA GLU A 170 -7.21 -15.73 15.25
C GLU A 170 -5.98 -14.90 14.85
N CYS A 171 -6.17 -13.60 14.64
CA CYS A 171 -5.11 -12.72 14.15
C CYS A 171 -3.87 -12.74 15.08
N LYS A 172 -4.10 -12.84 16.41
CA LYS A 172 -3.04 -12.88 17.43
C LYS A 172 -2.11 -14.08 17.36
N VAL A 173 -2.53 -15.18 16.71
CA VAL A 173 -1.66 -16.34 16.47
C VAL A 173 -0.48 -15.96 15.58
N CYS A 174 -0.77 -15.21 14.50
CA CYS A 174 0.24 -14.81 13.52
C CYS A 174 0.86 -13.45 13.85
N HIS A 175 0.07 -12.52 14.41
CA HIS A 175 0.46 -11.13 14.60
C HIS A 175 0.54 -10.76 16.08
N LEU A 176 1.62 -10.16 16.57
CA LEU A 176 2.85 -9.75 15.87
C LEU A 176 4.00 -10.77 16.03
N ALA A 177 3.70 -11.98 16.52
CA ALA A 177 4.73 -12.97 16.85
C ALA A 177 5.46 -13.54 15.63
N ILE A 178 4.72 -13.90 14.58
CA ILE A 178 5.27 -14.54 13.37
C ILE A 178 5.47 -13.50 12.27
N PHE A 179 4.51 -12.59 12.11
CA PHE A 179 4.50 -11.59 11.05
C PHE A 179 4.16 -10.19 11.59
N ASN A 180 4.86 -9.19 11.07
CA ASN A 180 4.52 -7.79 11.24
C ASN A 180 3.34 -7.41 10.33
N MET A 181 2.38 -6.62 10.83
CA MET A 181 1.23 -6.13 10.06
C MET A 181 1.58 -4.92 9.14
N LYS A 182 2.73 -4.97 8.47
CA LYS A 182 3.18 -3.94 7.54
C LYS A 182 3.78 -4.58 6.29
N ARG A 183 3.26 -4.20 5.11
CA ARG A 183 3.75 -4.72 3.82
C ARG A 183 5.25 -4.51 3.70
N TRP A 184 5.92 -5.48 3.10
CA TRP A 184 7.36 -5.46 2.79
C TRP A 184 8.32 -5.51 3.99
N THR A 185 7.82 -5.49 5.22
CA THR A 185 8.67 -5.59 6.43
C THR A 185 9.00 -7.00 6.85
N ASN A 186 8.19 -7.98 6.42
CA ASN A 186 8.48 -9.38 6.64
C ASN A 186 9.40 -9.87 5.53
N ASP A 187 10.62 -10.22 5.91
CA ASP A 187 11.60 -10.80 5.01
C ASP A 187 11.43 -12.31 4.98
N ILE A 188 10.69 -12.83 3.99
CA ILE A 188 10.31 -14.23 3.90
C ILE A 188 11.35 -14.99 3.08
N SER A 189 11.93 -16.05 3.63
CA SER A 189 12.96 -16.84 2.95
C SER A 189 12.90 -18.33 3.29
N HIS A 190 13.42 -19.17 2.39
CA HIS A 190 13.57 -20.60 2.64
C HIS A 190 14.55 -20.91 3.79
N GLU A 191 15.52 -20.03 4.05
CA GLU A 191 16.40 -20.13 5.22
C GLU A 191 15.59 -20.12 6.52
N LYS A 192 14.67 -19.16 6.66
CA LYS A 192 13.77 -19.09 7.83
C LYS A 192 12.80 -20.26 7.87
N PHE A 193 12.44 -20.84 6.73
CA PHE A 193 11.59 -22.04 6.71
C PHE A 193 12.30 -23.25 7.30
N LYS A 194 13.59 -23.43 7.03
CA LYS A 194 14.42 -24.49 7.66
C LYS A 194 14.51 -24.35 9.18
N GLU A 195 14.43 -23.13 9.68
CA GLU A 195 14.37 -22.82 11.11
C GLU A 195 12.96 -23.02 11.72
N GLY A 196 11.97 -23.47 10.93
CA GLY A 196 10.57 -23.61 11.39
C GLY A 196 9.87 -22.27 11.61
N ARG A 197 10.33 -21.19 11.01
CA ARG A 197 9.77 -19.84 11.17
C ARG A 197 8.84 -19.46 10.02
N GLN A 198 8.09 -18.37 10.22
CA GLN A 198 7.18 -17.80 9.22
C GLN A 198 6.15 -18.83 8.74
N CYS A 199 6.08 -19.10 7.44
CA CYS A 199 5.14 -20.08 6.89
C CYS A 199 5.36 -21.47 7.50
N ALA A 200 6.63 -21.85 7.72
CA ALA A 200 7.01 -23.16 8.26
C ALA A 200 6.66 -23.35 9.74
N ALA A 201 6.24 -22.31 10.46
CA ALA A 201 5.71 -22.46 11.82
C ALA A 201 4.45 -23.35 11.86
N CYS A 202 3.71 -23.43 10.74
CA CYS A 202 2.57 -24.33 10.57
C CYS A 202 2.69 -25.21 9.31
N HIS A 203 3.41 -24.77 8.27
CA HIS A 203 3.68 -25.59 7.09
C HIS A 203 4.89 -26.52 7.33
N ASP A 204 4.74 -27.38 8.34
CA ASP A 204 5.76 -28.27 8.92
C ASP A 204 5.58 -29.75 8.54
N GLY A 205 4.60 -30.06 7.67
CA GLY A 205 4.22 -31.42 7.31
C GLY A 205 3.27 -32.11 8.30
N LYS A 206 2.99 -31.50 9.46
CA LYS A 206 2.11 -32.04 10.51
C LYS A 206 0.84 -31.19 10.62
N THR A 207 0.99 -29.91 10.92
CA THR A 207 -0.09 -28.93 11.07
C THR A 207 -0.70 -28.62 9.70
N ALA A 208 0.15 -28.35 8.72
CA ALA A 208 -0.18 -28.19 7.31
C ALA A 208 0.87 -28.88 6.43
N PHE A 209 0.69 -28.83 5.11
CA PHE A 209 1.68 -29.38 4.17
C PHE A 209 3.03 -28.65 4.32
N ALA A 210 4.15 -29.37 4.14
CA ALA A 210 5.49 -28.84 4.33
C ALA A 210 5.86 -27.77 3.28
N THR A 211 6.68 -26.79 3.67
CA THR A 211 7.24 -25.77 2.75
C THR A 211 8.33 -26.30 1.83
N GLU A 212 8.97 -27.41 2.18
CA GLU A 212 10.12 -27.96 1.45
C GLU A 212 9.72 -28.93 0.31
N ASP A 213 8.45 -29.33 0.26
CA ASP A 213 7.94 -30.22 -0.79
C ASP A 213 7.73 -29.44 -2.10
N LYS A 214 8.63 -29.68 -3.06
CA LYS A 214 8.62 -29.03 -4.38
C LYS A 214 7.32 -29.25 -5.16
N GLU A 215 6.62 -30.36 -4.92
CA GLU A 215 5.34 -30.63 -5.58
C GLU A 215 4.22 -29.72 -5.06
N GLN A 216 4.42 -29.06 -3.91
CA GLN A 216 3.44 -28.17 -3.26
C GLN A 216 3.65 -26.69 -3.58
N CYS A 217 4.68 -26.31 -4.36
CA CYS A 217 4.96 -24.90 -4.69
C CYS A 217 3.73 -24.17 -5.24
N SER A 218 2.97 -24.85 -6.11
CA SER A 218 1.72 -24.37 -6.73
C SER A 218 0.55 -24.18 -5.75
N ARG A 219 0.72 -24.43 -4.45
CA ARG A 219 -0.29 -24.12 -3.44
C ARG A 219 -0.21 -22.69 -2.93
N CYS A 220 0.99 -22.10 -2.98
CA CYS A 220 1.26 -20.74 -2.57
C CYS A 220 1.50 -19.83 -3.78
N HIS A 221 2.32 -20.29 -4.73
CA HIS A 221 2.72 -19.57 -5.94
C HIS A 221 1.63 -19.59 -7.02
N ILE A 222 0.50 -18.92 -6.73
CA ILE A 222 -0.72 -18.97 -7.56
C ILE A 222 -1.20 -17.59 -8.04
N ALA A 223 -0.54 -16.49 -7.66
CA ALA A 223 -1.01 -15.17 -8.06
C ALA A 223 -1.00 -15.03 -9.60
N GLY A 224 -2.15 -14.66 -10.18
CA GLY A 224 -2.30 -14.57 -11.63
C GLY A 224 -2.50 -15.92 -12.34
N ARG A 225 -2.54 -17.05 -11.62
CA ARG A 225 -2.87 -18.37 -12.18
C ARG A 225 -4.36 -18.72 -11.98
N PRO A 226 -4.97 -19.59 -12.82
CA PRO A 226 -6.38 -19.98 -12.70
C PRO A 226 -6.75 -20.55 -11.32
N GLU A 227 -5.81 -21.22 -10.64
CA GLU A 227 -5.99 -21.83 -9.31
C GLU A 227 -6.33 -20.79 -8.25
N ALA A 228 -5.92 -19.53 -8.40
CA ALA A 228 -6.29 -18.44 -7.50
C ALA A 228 -7.80 -18.18 -7.49
N GLN A 229 -8.53 -18.52 -8.57
CA GLN A 229 -9.95 -18.21 -8.69
C GLN A 229 -10.82 -18.85 -7.60
N ARG A 230 -10.41 -20.00 -7.06
CA ARG A 230 -11.11 -20.65 -5.94
C ARG A 230 -11.13 -19.80 -4.67
N LEU A 231 -10.13 -18.93 -4.48
CA LEU A 231 -10.02 -18.08 -3.29
C LEU A 231 -11.05 -16.95 -3.25
N TYR A 232 -11.74 -16.68 -4.36
CA TYR A 232 -12.83 -15.70 -4.44
C TYR A 232 -14.22 -16.35 -4.34
N LYS A 233 -14.31 -17.67 -4.46
CA LYS A 233 -15.56 -18.43 -4.42
C LYS A 233 -15.84 -18.92 -2.99
N VAL A 234 -16.06 -17.97 -2.08
CA VAL A 234 -16.18 -18.27 -0.62
C VAL A 234 -17.55 -18.77 -0.17
N LYS A 235 -18.60 -18.57 -0.97
CA LYS A 235 -19.97 -18.86 -0.56
C LYS A 235 -20.20 -20.34 -0.23
N LYS A 236 -19.70 -21.23 -1.08
CA LYS A 236 -19.80 -22.68 -0.94
C LYS A 236 -18.41 -23.24 -0.66
N VAL A 237 -18.21 -23.70 0.58
CA VAL A 237 -16.97 -24.33 1.01
C VAL A 237 -17.17 -25.84 1.19
N ASP A 238 -16.08 -26.58 1.08
CA ASP A 238 -16.05 -28.02 1.37
C ASP A 238 -16.09 -28.22 2.89
N ASN A 239 -17.31 -28.28 3.44
CA ASN A 239 -17.55 -28.37 4.88
C ASN A 239 -16.93 -29.63 5.52
N ASP A 240 -16.91 -30.75 4.80
CA ASP A 240 -16.35 -32.01 5.32
C ASP A 240 -14.84 -31.97 5.38
N ARG A 241 -14.19 -31.43 4.33
CA ARG A 241 -12.76 -31.19 4.35
C ARG A 241 -12.38 -30.21 5.46
N ILE A 242 -13.15 -29.13 5.63
CA ILE A 242 -12.89 -28.16 6.68
C ILE A 242 -13.02 -28.81 8.06
N ARG A 243 -14.10 -29.56 8.32
CA ARG A 243 -14.28 -30.26 9.59
C ARG A 243 -13.11 -31.20 9.91
N LYS A 244 -12.65 -31.99 8.94
CA LYS A 244 -11.49 -32.89 9.10
C LYS A 244 -10.20 -32.14 9.46
N VAL A 245 -9.94 -31.02 8.80
CA VAL A 245 -8.77 -30.19 9.12
C VAL A 245 -8.89 -29.59 10.51
N ALA A 246 -10.06 -29.06 10.88
CA ALA A 246 -10.31 -28.49 12.21
C ALA A 246 -9.98 -29.50 13.31
N GLN A 247 -10.52 -30.71 13.20
CA GLN A 247 -10.28 -31.79 14.15
C GLN A 247 -8.80 -32.15 14.27
N ARG A 248 -8.07 -32.20 13.14
CA ARG A 248 -6.64 -32.51 13.13
C ARG A 248 -5.80 -31.48 13.89
N ILE A 249 -6.12 -30.19 13.75
CA ILE A 249 -5.31 -29.10 14.32
C ILE A 249 -5.85 -28.59 15.67
N GLY A 250 -6.96 -29.13 16.16
CA GLY A 250 -7.59 -28.69 17.41
C GLY A 250 -8.46 -27.44 17.29
N ALA A 251 -8.85 -27.05 16.07
CA ALA A 251 -9.87 -26.03 15.83
C ALA A 251 -11.28 -26.64 15.79
N VAL A 252 -12.32 -25.80 15.85
CA VAL A 252 -13.71 -26.26 15.79
C VAL A 252 -14.38 -25.76 14.51
N TRP A 253 -15.08 -26.66 13.80
CA TRP A 253 -15.96 -26.36 12.68
C TRP A 253 -17.27 -27.16 12.78
N ARG A 254 -18.40 -26.45 12.86
CA ARG A 254 -19.76 -26.96 13.05
C ARG A 254 -20.64 -26.50 11.88
N PRO A 255 -20.53 -27.14 10.70
CA PRO A 255 -21.25 -26.69 9.50
C PRO A 255 -22.78 -26.87 9.64
N GLU A 256 -23.24 -27.70 10.58
CA GLU A 256 -24.64 -27.82 11.00
C GLU A 256 -25.25 -26.49 11.48
N ASN A 257 -24.43 -25.55 11.95
CA ASN A 257 -24.88 -24.22 12.34
C ASN A 257 -24.91 -23.22 11.18
N LEU A 258 -24.49 -23.61 9.97
CA LEU A 258 -24.50 -22.74 8.79
C LEU A 258 -25.92 -22.67 8.18
N PRO A 259 -26.47 -21.46 7.99
CA PRO A 259 -27.74 -21.29 7.28
C PRO A 259 -27.62 -21.81 5.85
N GLY A 260 -28.38 -22.85 5.51
CA GLY A 260 -28.34 -23.48 4.18
C GLY A 260 -27.00 -24.13 3.82
N GLY A 261 -26.12 -24.37 4.81
CA GLY A 261 -24.77 -24.92 4.58
C GLY A 261 -23.78 -23.97 3.92
N GLU A 262 -24.12 -22.68 3.77
CA GLU A 262 -23.30 -21.66 3.09
C GLU A 262 -22.68 -20.68 4.10
N LEU A 263 -21.49 -20.15 3.78
CA LEU A 263 -20.88 -19.12 4.63
C LEU A 263 -21.76 -17.85 4.65
N PRO A 264 -22.03 -17.25 5.82
CA PRO A 264 -22.73 -15.97 5.87
C PRO A 264 -21.84 -14.90 5.25
N LEU A 265 -22.40 -14.18 4.28
CA LEU A 265 -21.73 -13.08 3.60
C LEU A 265 -22.44 -11.77 3.89
N ASP A 266 -21.67 -10.69 3.97
CA ASP A 266 -22.21 -9.35 4.05
C ASP A 266 -22.75 -8.87 2.69
N ARG A 267 -23.33 -7.66 2.66
CA ARG A 267 -23.90 -7.08 1.44
C ARG A 267 -22.89 -6.90 0.30
N PHE A 268 -21.60 -6.84 0.62
CA PHE A 268 -20.49 -6.74 -0.32
C PHE A 268 -19.88 -8.10 -0.69
N LYS A 269 -20.52 -9.20 -0.26
CA LYS A 269 -20.11 -10.59 -0.51
C LYS A 269 -18.81 -11.00 0.18
N PHE A 270 -18.40 -10.30 1.24
CA PHE A 270 -17.31 -10.75 2.11
C PHE A 270 -17.84 -11.62 3.25
N ILE A 271 -16.99 -12.51 3.78
CA ILE A 271 -17.37 -13.39 4.90
C ILE A 271 -17.70 -12.56 6.14
N ASP A 272 -18.88 -12.81 6.72
CA ASP A 272 -19.28 -12.23 7.99
C ASP A 272 -18.77 -13.09 9.17
N TRP A 273 -17.55 -12.78 9.60
CA TRP A 273 -16.87 -13.48 10.70
C TRP A 273 -17.59 -13.35 12.04
N ILE A 274 -18.26 -12.22 12.28
CA ILE A 274 -19.03 -12.02 13.50
C ILE A 274 -20.23 -12.93 13.48
N LYS A 275 -20.94 -13.01 12.35
CA LYS A 275 -22.07 -13.93 12.20
C LYS A 275 -21.68 -15.39 12.39
N LEU A 276 -20.51 -15.80 11.87
CA LEU A 276 -19.98 -17.14 12.11
C LEU A 276 -19.73 -17.43 13.60
N LYS A 277 -19.21 -16.46 14.37
CA LYS A 277 -19.01 -16.60 15.81
C LYS A 277 -20.34 -16.63 16.56
N GLU A 278 -21.29 -15.75 16.22
CA GLU A 278 -22.65 -15.72 16.81
C GLU A 278 -23.39 -17.04 16.63
N LEU A 279 -23.27 -17.64 15.44
CA LEU A 279 -23.88 -18.93 15.12
C LEU A 279 -23.09 -20.11 15.69
N ASN A 280 -21.97 -19.86 16.37
CA ASN A 280 -21.09 -20.90 16.90
C ASN A 280 -20.66 -21.92 15.82
N VAL A 281 -20.42 -21.44 14.59
CA VAL A 281 -19.99 -22.30 13.47
C VAL A 281 -18.53 -22.70 13.65
N PHE A 282 -17.72 -21.85 14.28
CA PHE A 282 -16.29 -22.09 14.41
C PHE A 282 -15.72 -21.52 15.70
N SER A 283 -14.63 -22.14 16.16
CA SER A 283 -13.80 -21.66 17.26
C SER A 283 -12.34 -21.77 16.81
N PRO A 284 -11.76 -20.67 16.29
CA PRO A 284 -10.37 -20.66 15.86
C PRO A 284 -9.40 -20.82 17.04
N ILE A 285 -8.20 -21.29 16.74
CA ILE A 285 -7.08 -21.40 17.66
C ILE A 285 -6.59 -19.99 17.99
N VAL A 286 -6.29 -19.76 19.27
CA VAL A 286 -5.88 -18.46 19.81
C VAL A 286 -4.37 -18.33 20.02
N SER A 287 -3.64 -19.45 20.05
CA SER A 287 -2.18 -19.51 20.20
C SER A 287 -1.61 -20.84 19.71
N LEU A 288 -0.36 -20.82 19.23
CA LEU A 288 0.42 -22.04 18.99
C LEU A 288 1.11 -22.56 20.26
N SER A 289 1.26 -21.71 21.27
CA SER A 289 1.87 -22.03 22.54
C SER A 289 0.82 -22.31 23.62
N SER A 290 1.06 -23.34 24.44
CA SER A 290 0.17 -23.78 25.51
C SER A 290 0.15 -22.84 26.73
N ASP A 291 1.14 -21.96 26.87
CA ASP A 291 1.28 -21.01 27.99
C ASP A 291 0.62 -19.65 27.72
N PHE A 292 0.09 -19.44 26.51
CA PHE A 292 -0.54 -18.19 26.13
C PHE A 292 -1.79 -17.92 26.96
N ARG A 293 -1.83 -16.73 27.55
CA ARG A 293 -2.99 -16.23 28.28
C ARG A 293 -3.66 -15.16 27.46
N ASP A 294 -4.95 -15.37 27.21
CA ASP A 294 -5.72 -14.43 26.43
C ASP A 294 -6.04 -13.17 27.23
N GLU A 295 -5.94 -12.01 26.59
CA GLU A 295 -6.18 -10.69 27.18
C GLU A 295 -7.44 -10.09 26.55
N ILE A 296 -8.60 -10.57 26.98
CA ILE A 296 -9.89 -10.05 26.52
C ILE A 296 -10.27 -8.85 27.36
N ARG A 297 -10.60 -7.75 26.68
CA ARG A 297 -11.04 -6.52 27.31
C ARG A 297 -12.51 -6.26 26.97
N ASP A 298 -13.36 -6.18 27.99
CA ASP A 298 -14.81 -6.02 27.84
C ASP A 298 -15.25 -4.61 28.27
N ASN A 299 -14.90 -3.62 27.45
CA ASN A 299 -15.38 -2.25 27.60
C ASN A 299 -15.61 -1.61 26.22
N LYS A 300 -16.44 -0.57 26.20
CA LYS A 300 -16.76 0.15 24.98
C LYS A 300 -16.23 1.58 25.02
N ILE A 301 -16.06 2.19 23.86
CA ILE A 301 -15.68 3.60 23.70
C ILE A 301 -16.71 4.27 22.79
N LEU A 302 -17.26 5.41 23.22
CA LEU A 302 -18.08 6.27 22.37
C LEU A 302 -17.20 7.29 21.63
N PHE A 303 -17.23 7.22 20.30
CA PHE A 303 -16.73 8.28 19.43
C PHE A 303 -17.90 9.16 19.00
N VAL A 304 -17.88 10.42 19.45
CA VAL A 304 -18.86 11.43 19.05
C VAL A 304 -18.51 11.96 17.68
N THR A 305 -19.42 11.82 16.73
CA THR A 305 -19.21 12.34 15.37
C THR A 305 -19.41 13.86 15.36
N LYS A 306 -18.48 14.61 14.75
CA LYS A 306 -18.57 16.08 14.66
C LYS A 306 -19.73 16.57 13.77
N ASN A 307 -20.11 15.79 12.76
CA ASN A 307 -21.27 16.09 11.93
C ASN A 307 -22.57 15.88 12.74
N PRO A 308 -23.51 16.84 12.75
CA PRO A 308 -24.72 16.78 13.57
C PRO A 308 -25.71 15.70 13.13
N ILE A 309 -25.71 15.32 11.85
CA ILE A 309 -26.66 14.36 11.27
C ILE A 309 -26.12 12.92 11.39
N VAL A 310 -24.81 12.74 11.21
CA VAL A 310 -24.21 11.41 11.22
C VAL A 310 -24.16 10.86 12.65
N LYS A 311 -24.78 9.68 12.84
CA LYS A 311 -24.79 8.93 14.10
C LYS A 311 -23.40 8.77 14.73
N ASN A 312 -23.36 8.65 16.05
CA ASN A 312 -22.14 8.34 16.80
C ASN A 312 -21.70 6.89 16.54
N VAL A 313 -20.46 6.60 16.94
CA VAL A 313 -19.85 5.27 16.79
C VAL A 313 -19.50 4.72 18.16
N VAL A 314 -19.93 3.50 18.45
CA VAL A 314 -19.47 2.76 19.62
C VAL A 314 -18.46 1.72 19.16
N PHE A 315 -17.23 1.84 19.67
CA PHE A 315 -16.19 0.84 19.52
C PHE A 315 -16.26 -0.15 20.68
N ASP A 316 -16.20 -1.44 20.39
CA ASP A 316 -16.29 -2.51 21.38
C ASP A 316 -14.96 -3.27 21.47
N HIS A 317 -14.27 -3.19 22.61
CA HIS A 317 -13.02 -3.92 22.79
C HIS A 317 -13.22 -5.43 22.79
N LYS A 318 -14.34 -5.96 23.26
CA LYS A 318 -14.57 -7.41 23.34
C LYS A 318 -14.54 -8.00 21.94
N VAL A 319 -15.20 -7.34 21.00
CA VAL A 319 -15.19 -7.75 19.58
C VAL A 319 -13.77 -7.79 19.00
N HIS A 320 -12.89 -6.86 19.39
CA HIS A 320 -11.55 -6.76 18.82
C HIS A 320 -10.51 -7.62 19.58
N SER A 321 -10.45 -7.52 20.90
CA SER A 321 -9.53 -8.29 21.76
C SER A 321 -9.74 -9.81 21.68
N ASN A 322 -10.95 -10.24 21.33
CA ASN A 322 -11.24 -11.63 20.93
C ASN A 322 -10.54 -12.08 19.62
N TRP A 323 -9.79 -11.23 18.94
CA TRP A 323 -9.10 -11.60 17.69
C TRP A 323 -7.65 -11.13 17.66
N ILE A 324 -7.33 -10.00 18.29
CA ILE A 324 -6.03 -9.34 18.25
C ILE A 324 -5.52 -9.03 19.67
N THR A 325 -4.22 -8.81 19.81
CA THR A 325 -3.60 -8.41 21.08
C THR A 325 -3.64 -6.89 21.29
N CYS A 326 -3.43 -6.42 22.52
CA CYS A 326 -3.34 -5.00 22.85
C CYS A 326 -2.29 -4.26 21.99
N LYS A 327 -1.11 -4.90 21.79
CA LYS A 327 0.01 -4.36 21.00
C LYS A 327 -0.31 -4.19 19.50
N ALA A 328 -1.34 -4.87 18.98
CA ALA A 328 -1.78 -4.68 17.61
C ALA A 328 -2.37 -3.28 17.35
N CYS A 329 -2.84 -2.61 18.41
CA CYS A 329 -3.44 -1.29 18.36
C CYS A 329 -2.63 -0.24 19.13
N HIS A 330 -2.12 -0.59 20.31
CA HIS A 330 -1.50 0.38 21.22
C HIS A 330 0.03 0.23 21.29
N PRO A 331 0.76 1.36 21.39
CA PRO A 331 0.30 2.74 21.26
C PRO A 331 0.29 3.26 19.80
N GLU A 332 0.76 2.47 18.83
CA GLU A 332 1.05 2.92 17.47
C GLU A 332 -0.19 3.44 16.71
N VAL A 333 -1.32 2.72 16.81
CA VAL A 333 -2.56 3.05 16.08
C VAL A 333 -3.46 3.94 16.92
N PHE A 334 -3.54 3.68 18.23
CA PHE A 334 -4.36 4.44 19.17
C PHE A 334 -3.58 4.73 20.44
N LYS A 335 -3.71 5.96 20.93
CA LYS A 335 -3.37 6.33 22.31
C LYS A 335 -4.39 5.78 23.29
N ASP A 336 -3.97 5.48 24.51
CA ASP A 336 -4.77 4.96 25.60
C ASP A 336 -5.47 6.06 26.44
N ASP A 337 -5.30 7.33 26.07
CA ASP A 337 -5.82 8.51 26.76
C ASP A 337 -7.14 9.09 26.17
N LEU A 338 -7.75 8.40 25.20
CA LEU A 338 -8.96 8.83 24.48
C LEU A 338 -8.80 10.15 23.68
N THR A 339 -7.58 10.63 23.44
CA THR A 339 -7.33 11.89 22.69
C THR A 339 -7.19 11.70 21.17
N ASN A 340 -7.49 10.51 20.65
CA ASN A 340 -7.36 10.18 19.23
C ASN A 340 -8.32 11.00 18.36
N ASN A 341 -7.79 11.86 17.50
CA ASN A 341 -8.57 12.62 16.53
C ASN A 341 -8.66 11.84 15.21
N ILE A 342 -9.81 11.21 14.98
CA ILE A 342 -10.03 10.28 13.87
C ILE A 342 -10.91 10.96 12.82
N SER A 343 -10.50 10.86 11.55
CA SER A 343 -11.35 11.22 10.41
C SER A 343 -11.48 10.07 9.41
N MET A 344 -12.53 10.12 8.59
CA MET A 344 -12.70 9.18 7.46
C MET A 344 -11.52 9.25 6.47
N THR A 345 -10.94 10.44 6.27
CA THR A 345 -9.77 10.65 5.42
C THR A 345 -8.52 9.97 5.98
N ASP A 346 -8.31 10.03 7.29
CA ASP A 346 -7.21 9.30 7.92
C ASP A 346 -7.38 7.79 7.77
N MET A 347 -8.62 7.32 7.94
CA MET A 347 -8.95 5.90 7.80
C MET A 347 -8.79 5.40 6.36
N SER A 348 -9.20 6.17 5.35
CA SER A 348 -8.96 5.81 3.95
C SER A 348 -7.46 5.77 3.61
N GLY A 349 -6.66 6.66 4.22
CA GLY A 349 -5.19 6.63 4.19
C GLY A 349 -4.56 5.50 5.00
N GLY A 350 -5.35 4.72 5.74
CA GLY A 350 -4.89 3.53 6.46
C GLY A 350 -4.49 3.74 7.92
N ARG A 351 -4.83 4.89 8.52
CA ARG A 351 -4.66 5.17 9.96
C ARG A 351 -5.88 4.72 10.77
N PHE A 352 -5.75 4.66 12.10
CA PHE A 352 -6.83 4.31 13.03
C PHE A 352 -7.56 3.02 12.62
N CYS A 353 -8.90 3.04 12.51
CA CYS A 353 -9.69 1.88 12.10
C CYS A 353 -9.28 1.36 10.70
N GLY A 354 -8.78 2.23 9.82
CA GLY A 354 -8.25 1.87 8.49
C GLY A 354 -6.90 1.19 8.47
N ARG A 355 -6.30 0.97 9.64
CA ARG A 355 -5.24 -0.02 9.77
C ARG A 355 -5.74 -1.41 9.33
N CYS A 356 -7.01 -1.73 9.64
CA CYS A 356 -7.61 -3.04 9.39
C CYS A 356 -8.88 -2.99 8.52
N HIS A 357 -9.84 -2.11 8.80
CA HIS A 357 -11.08 -1.96 8.02
C HIS A 357 -10.76 -1.44 6.61
N GLY A 358 -11.42 -2.03 5.59
CA GLY A 358 -11.13 -1.82 4.18
C GLY A 358 -9.90 -2.57 3.65
N LYS A 359 -9.15 -3.28 4.51
CA LYS A 359 -7.98 -4.10 4.12
C LYS A 359 -8.18 -5.58 4.45
N VAL A 360 -8.31 -5.90 5.73
CA VAL A 360 -8.47 -7.26 6.28
C VAL A 360 -9.79 -7.46 7.04
N SER A 361 -10.53 -6.37 7.24
CA SER A 361 -11.87 -6.31 7.84
C SER A 361 -12.79 -5.51 6.90
N PHE A 362 -14.08 -5.50 7.21
CA PHE A 362 -15.13 -4.95 6.33
C PHE A 362 -14.83 -3.54 5.79
N THR A 363 -15.40 -3.24 4.63
CA THR A 363 -15.20 -1.98 3.90
C THR A 363 -15.90 -0.78 4.56
N PHE A 364 -15.31 0.41 4.41
CA PHE A 364 -15.92 1.68 4.85
C PHE A 364 -17.20 2.05 4.12
N ALA A 365 -17.48 1.41 2.97
CA ALA A 365 -18.74 1.60 2.28
C ALA A 365 -19.94 1.10 3.11
N ASP A 366 -19.72 0.37 4.21
CA ASP A 366 -20.76 -0.07 5.15
C ASP A 366 -20.94 0.89 6.34
N CYS A 367 -21.31 2.14 6.06
CA CYS A 367 -21.32 3.22 7.07
C CYS A 367 -22.07 2.84 8.36
N LEU A 368 -23.20 2.14 8.23
CA LEU A 368 -24.10 1.80 9.34
C LEU A 368 -23.54 0.69 10.25
N ARG A 369 -22.48 -0.02 9.87
CA ARG A 369 -21.79 -0.95 10.79
C ARG A 369 -21.16 -0.21 11.97
N CYS A 370 -20.66 1.00 11.75
CA CYS A 370 -20.07 1.84 12.80
C CYS A 370 -21.03 2.94 13.25
N HIS A 371 -21.63 3.67 12.30
CA HIS A 371 -22.51 4.81 12.57
C HIS A 371 -23.94 4.36 12.86
N ASN A 372 -24.13 3.66 13.98
CA ASN A 372 -25.41 3.09 14.38
C ASN A 372 -25.96 3.67 15.69
N THR A 373 -25.18 4.48 16.41
CA THR A 373 -25.57 4.99 17.74
C THR A 373 -26.20 6.38 17.61
N PRO A 374 -27.45 6.60 18.07
CA PRO A 374 -28.06 7.92 18.11
C PRO A 374 -27.21 8.97 18.82
N LYS A 375 -27.43 10.24 18.49
CA LYS A 375 -26.66 11.37 19.05
C LYS A 375 -26.88 11.54 20.56
N ASP A 376 -28.12 11.32 20.97
CA ASP A 376 -28.67 11.44 22.31
C ASP A 376 -28.73 10.11 23.06
N ALA A 377 -28.07 9.07 22.54
CA ALA A 377 -28.10 7.74 23.16
C ALA A 377 -27.55 7.78 24.59
N VAL A 378 -28.38 7.34 25.55
CA VAL A 378 -27.96 7.09 26.93
C VAL A 378 -27.24 5.74 26.95
N LEU A 379 -25.93 5.75 27.17
CA LEU A 379 -25.10 4.56 27.17
C LEU A 379 -24.80 4.07 28.59
N GLY A 380 -24.57 2.77 28.73
CA GLY A 380 -24.26 2.11 30.00
C GLY A 380 -22.93 2.57 30.60
N LYS A 381 -22.71 2.26 31.89
CA LYS A 381 -21.49 2.60 32.63
C LYS A 381 -20.22 1.92 32.09
N ASP A 382 -20.38 0.88 31.27
CA ASP A 382 -19.31 0.16 30.56
C ASP A 382 -18.76 0.92 29.34
N VAL A 383 -19.39 2.04 28.96
CA VAL A 383 -18.97 2.87 27.84
C VAL A 383 -18.12 4.04 28.31
N LEU A 384 -16.84 4.03 27.93
CA LEU A 384 -15.94 5.14 28.11
C LEU A 384 -16.26 6.26 27.12
N ARG A 385 -16.25 7.49 27.60
CA ARG A 385 -16.35 8.70 26.77
C ARG A 385 -15.33 9.72 27.28
N ARG A 386 -14.82 10.55 26.38
CA ARG A 386 -14.12 11.77 26.80
C ARG A 386 -15.18 12.66 27.45
N ASP A 387 -15.02 12.99 28.73
CA ASP A 387 -15.90 13.96 29.37
C ASP A 387 -15.79 15.29 28.63
N THR A 388 -16.89 15.73 28.03
CA THR A 388 -17.02 16.98 27.28
C THR A 388 -16.97 18.22 28.18
N ALA A 389 -16.46 18.11 29.42
CA ALA A 389 -16.30 19.25 30.32
C ALA A 389 -15.34 20.33 29.77
N ALA A 390 -14.59 20.04 28.70
CA ALA A 390 -13.69 20.99 28.05
C ALA A 390 -14.26 21.68 26.78
N GLU A 391 -15.49 21.38 26.36
CA GLU A 391 -16.12 21.99 25.17
C GLU A 391 -17.17 23.06 25.52
N ALA A 392 -17.23 23.49 26.79
CA ALA A 392 -18.08 24.57 27.30
C ALA A 392 -17.35 25.92 27.43
N ALA A 393 -16.36 26.18 26.58
CA ALA A 393 -15.68 27.48 26.50
C ALA A 393 -15.73 28.05 25.08
N ALA A 394 -16.93 28.13 24.50
CA ALA A 394 -17.22 29.13 23.48
C ALA A 394 -17.88 30.32 24.19
N PRO A 395 -17.30 31.54 24.16
CA PRO A 395 -17.98 32.69 24.71
C PRO A 395 -19.29 32.91 23.93
N PRO A 396 -20.39 33.32 24.59
CA PRO A 396 -21.64 33.57 23.91
C PRO A 396 -21.40 34.65 22.85
N ALA A 397 -21.84 34.36 21.61
CA ALA A 397 -21.87 35.32 20.54
C ALA A 397 -22.64 36.56 20.99
N SER A 398 -21.96 37.70 21.03
CA SER A 398 -22.56 39.02 21.18
C SER A 398 -23.48 39.25 19.97
N GLY A 399 -24.79 39.23 20.21
CA GLY A 399 -25.79 39.70 19.25
C GLY A 399 -25.77 41.23 19.11
N PRO A 400 -26.36 41.76 18.02
CA PRO A 400 -26.32 43.17 17.66
C PRO A 400 -27.03 44.10 18.64
#